data_AF-A0A924MI08-F1
#
_entry.id   AF-A0A924MI08-F1
#
_cell.length_a   1.000
_cell.length_b   1.000
_cell.length_c   1.000
_cell.angle_alpha   90.00
_cell.angle_beta   90.00
_cell.angle_gamma   90.00
#
_symmetry.space_group_name_H-M   'P 1'
#
loop_
_entity.id
_entity.type
_entity.pdbx_description
1 polymer ?
#
loop_
_entity_poly.entity_id
_entity_poly.type
_entity_poly.pdbx_seq_one_letter_code
_entity_poly.pdbx_strand_id
1 'polypeptide(L)'
;MSQAPMTIARRLLILLAIPVVALLGLGWFTGVQLAGIEARGRFVAENQIGSLVTLAAIDRSYSSQRMILRNHLLSGDPSRQAQFEADFRAGKTETERLLALYSDQFVSDVQDRRLLEDFRRLGQQWTNDAEKIMELNRTGRANEARAWLAGPLTELALHFRKSTNEWTSHNERLATRTGAAVVTAIEQSRTSIATAAAVALALAALLGFLTYRRIVHPLHGLQGAVERIAQGEFDQPVPFVQASDEIGALARSISVLKEAAVTMDDQRWVKANAATLSGGLQRADTLAEFGQSLVS
;
A
#
# COMPACT_ATOMS: atom_id res chain seq x y z
N MET A 1 15.55 -26.80 -29.34
CA MET A 1 14.89 -27.52 -28.22
C MET A 1 13.39 -27.41 -28.43
N SER A 2 12.74 -28.47 -28.92
CA SER A 2 11.28 -28.52 -29.11
C SER A 2 10.63 -28.50 -27.74
N GLN A 3 9.92 -27.43 -27.38
CA GLN A 3 9.15 -27.41 -26.14
C GLN A 3 8.01 -28.42 -26.28
N ALA A 4 7.99 -29.44 -25.42
CA ALA A 4 6.88 -30.37 -25.34
C ALA A 4 5.56 -29.58 -25.18
N PRO A 5 4.50 -29.90 -25.94
CA PRO A 5 3.25 -29.15 -25.91
C PRO A 5 2.67 -29.09 -24.50
N MET A 6 2.19 -27.91 -24.11
CA MET A 6 1.66 -27.61 -22.78
C MET A 6 0.32 -28.31 -22.52
N THR A 7 0.27 -29.20 -21.51
CA THR A 7 -0.92 -29.98 -21.16
C THR A 7 -2.08 -29.15 -20.61
N ILE A 8 -3.32 -29.60 -20.83
CA ILE A 8 -4.54 -28.98 -20.28
C ILE A 8 -4.42 -28.81 -18.75
N ALA A 9 -3.95 -29.84 -18.05
CA ALA A 9 -3.73 -29.79 -16.61
C ALA A 9 -2.74 -28.68 -16.21
N ARG A 10 -1.64 -28.55 -16.96
CA ARG A 10 -0.63 -27.50 -16.71
C ARG A 10 -1.18 -26.10 -16.99
N ARG A 11 -2.04 -25.95 -18.00
CA ARG A 11 -2.74 -24.68 -18.29
C ARG A 11 -3.71 -24.30 -17.17
N LEU A 12 -4.49 -25.27 -16.65
CA LEU A 12 -5.41 -25.05 -15.53
C LEU A 12 -4.66 -24.69 -14.23
N LEU A 13 -3.53 -25.34 -13.96
CA LEU A 13 -2.68 -25.00 -12.81
C LEU A 13 -2.11 -23.59 -12.93
N ILE A 14 -1.62 -23.20 -14.11
CA ILE A 14 -1.11 -21.83 -14.36
C ILE A 14 -2.24 -20.80 -14.18
N LEU A 15 -3.45 -21.11 -14.67
CA LEU A 15 -4.61 -20.25 -14.50
C LEU A 15 -4.99 -20.05 -13.04
N LEU A 16 -4.90 -21.07 -12.20
CA LEU A 16 -5.18 -20.93 -10.77
C LEU A 16 -4.03 -20.22 -10.03
N ALA A 17 -2.78 -20.53 -10.40
CA ALA A 17 -1.61 -20.01 -9.71
C ALA A 17 -1.40 -18.50 -9.94
N ILE A 18 -1.61 -18.00 -11.16
CA ILE A 18 -1.32 -16.58 -11.46
C ILE A 18 -2.20 -15.61 -10.65
N PRO A 19 -3.54 -15.76 -10.57
CA PRO A 19 -4.38 -14.90 -9.74
C PRO A 19 -4.00 -14.96 -8.26
N VAL A 20 -3.67 -16.15 -7.74
CA VAL A 20 -3.23 -16.30 -6.34
C VAL A 20 -1.92 -15.55 -6.10
N VAL A 21 -0.92 -15.72 -6.98
CA VAL A 21 0.35 -14.99 -6.90
C VAL A 21 0.14 -13.49 -7.05
N ALA A 22 -0.75 -13.06 -7.94
CA ALA A 22 -1.08 -11.64 -8.12
C ALA A 22 -1.74 -11.05 -6.86
N LEU A 23 -2.65 -11.78 -6.21
CA LEU A 23 -3.27 -11.36 -4.95
C LEU A 23 -2.26 -11.27 -3.81
N LEU A 24 -1.38 -12.27 -3.69
CA LEU A 24 -0.30 -12.24 -2.70
C LEU A 24 0.67 -11.08 -2.96
N GLY A 25 1.03 -10.85 -4.22
CA GLY A 25 1.86 -9.72 -4.63
C GLY A 25 1.21 -8.37 -4.33
N LEU A 26 -0.09 -8.23 -4.60
CA LEU A 26 -0.85 -7.01 -4.28
C LEU A 26 -0.94 -6.79 -2.76
N GLY A 27 -1.18 -7.84 -1.98
CA GLY A 27 -1.21 -7.78 -0.52
C GLY A 27 0.15 -7.38 0.05
N TRP A 28 1.23 -8.00 -0.41
CA TRP A 28 2.60 -7.63 -0.06
C TRP A 28 2.92 -6.17 -0.41
N PHE A 29 2.63 -5.77 -1.65
CA PHE A 29 2.85 -4.40 -2.13
C PHE A 29 2.10 -3.36 -1.30
N THR A 30 0.82 -3.64 -0.98
CA THR A 30 0.00 -2.78 -0.13
C THR A 30 0.57 -2.69 1.28
N GLY A 31 1.05 -3.80 1.84
CA GLY A 31 1.72 -3.83 3.14
C GLY A 31 2.97 -2.97 3.20
N VAL A 32 3.83 -3.04 2.16
CA VAL A 32 5.04 -2.20 2.06
C VAL A 32 4.68 -0.71 1.99
N GLN A 33 3.68 -0.33 1.20
CA GLN A 33 3.22 1.06 1.11
C GLN A 33 2.68 1.57 2.45
N LEU A 34 1.89 0.73 3.14
CA LEU A 34 1.31 1.09 4.44
C LEU A 34 2.38 1.25 5.51
N ALA A 35 3.38 0.37 5.55
CA ALA A 35 4.51 0.48 6.48
C ALA A 35 5.30 1.78 6.28
N GLY A 36 5.48 2.21 5.02
CA GLY A 36 6.11 3.49 4.69
C GLY A 36 5.30 4.71 5.18
N ILE A 37 3.96 4.66 5.06
CA ILE A 37 3.07 5.69 5.60
C ILE A 37 3.11 5.71 7.12
N GLU A 38 3.06 4.53 7.77
CA GLU A 38 3.09 4.38 9.22
C GLU A 38 4.36 4.98 9.82
N ALA A 39 5.53 4.64 9.27
CA ALA A 39 6.81 5.17 9.74
C ALA A 39 6.87 6.71 9.67
N ARG A 40 6.37 7.30 8.58
CA ARG A 40 6.32 8.76 8.41
C ARG A 40 5.27 9.41 9.34
N GLY A 41 4.10 8.79 9.47
CA GLY A 41 3.03 9.26 10.35
C GLY A 41 3.46 9.24 11.81
N ARG A 42 4.14 8.17 12.24
CA ARG A 42 4.71 8.04 13.58
C ARG A 42 5.78 9.10 13.85
N PHE A 43 6.66 9.37 12.89
CA PHE A 43 7.64 10.45 13.02
C PHE A 43 6.97 11.83 13.22
N VAL A 44 5.87 12.13 12.53
CA VAL A 44 5.10 13.36 12.79
C VAL A 44 4.48 13.34 14.19
N ALA A 45 3.79 12.26 14.54
CA ALA A 45 3.02 12.16 15.78
C ALA A 45 3.89 12.14 17.04
N GLU A 46 4.98 11.37 17.04
CA GLU A 46 5.83 11.18 18.21
C GLU A 46 6.96 12.22 18.27
N ASN A 47 7.61 12.53 17.14
CA ASN A 47 8.76 13.44 17.14
C ASN A 47 8.34 14.90 16.97
N GLN A 48 7.58 15.22 15.91
CA GLN A 48 7.29 16.63 15.58
C GLN A 48 6.31 17.27 16.56
N ILE A 49 5.22 16.58 16.94
CA ILE A 49 4.29 17.08 17.97
C ILE A 49 4.99 17.14 19.33
N GLY A 50 5.74 16.10 19.70
CA GLY A 50 6.52 16.06 20.94
C GLY A 50 7.52 17.21 21.07
N SER A 51 8.19 17.56 19.97
CA SER A 51 9.11 18.71 19.90
C SER A 51 8.41 20.02 20.22
N LEU A 52 7.26 20.31 19.59
CA LEU A 52 6.51 21.55 19.76
C LEU A 52 5.91 21.67 21.16
N VAL A 53 5.39 20.57 21.71
CA VAL A 53 4.85 20.53 23.08
C VAL A 53 5.97 20.79 24.10
N THR A 54 7.13 20.14 23.92
CA THR A 54 8.29 20.33 24.81
C THR A 54 8.84 21.74 24.71
N LEU A 55 8.90 22.31 23.50
CA LEU A 55 9.32 23.68 23.26
C LEU A 55 8.37 24.69 23.93
N ALA A 56 7.06 24.47 23.86
CA ALA A 56 6.07 25.28 24.57
C ALA A 56 6.21 25.17 26.10
N ALA A 57 6.56 23.99 26.62
CA ALA A 57 6.84 23.80 28.05
C ALA A 57 8.11 24.56 28.49
N ILE A 58 9.16 24.55 27.66
CA ILE A 58 10.39 25.32 27.88
C ILE A 58 10.08 26.82 27.95
N ASP A 59 9.36 27.36 26.95
CA ASP A 59 8.99 28.78 26.91
C ASP A 59 8.14 29.19 28.12
N ARG A 60 7.20 28.34 28.54
CA ARG A 60 6.36 28.56 29.72
C ARG A 60 7.20 28.57 31.01
N SER A 61 8.10 27.62 31.19
CA SER A 61 9.00 27.55 32.35
C SER A 61 9.86 28.81 32.44
N TYR A 62 10.44 29.24 31.32
CA TYR A 62 11.25 30.45 31.26
C TYR A 62 10.45 31.72 31.52
N SER A 63 9.26 31.84 30.94
CA SER A 63 8.35 32.95 31.20
C SER A 63 7.93 33.03 32.67
N SER A 64 7.72 31.88 33.33
CA SER A 64 7.47 31.81 34.77
C SER A 64 8.66 32.35 35.58
N GLN A 65 9.89 31.94 35.26
CA GLN A 65 11.10 32.46 35.91
C GLN A 65 11.25 33.97 35.75
N ARG A 66 10.94 34.53 34.58
CA ARG A 66 10.95 35.99 34.36
C ARG A 66 9.93 36.72 35.22
N MET A 67 8.78 36.09 35.47
CA MET A 67 7.76 36.63 36.38
C MET A 67 8.25 36.56 37.85
N ILE A 68 8.81 35.42 38.26
CA ILE A 68 9.38 35.20 39.60
C ILE A 68 10.46 36.24 39.92
N LEU A 69 11.39 36.49 38.99
CA LEU A 69 12.43 37.51 39.14
C LEU A 69 11.83 38.90 39.40
N ARG A 70 10.78 39.28 38.66
CA ARG A 70 10.10 40.57 38.86
C ARG A 70 9.40 40.63 40.21
N ASN A 71 8.73 39.56 40.61
CA ASN A 71 8.06 39.49 41.91
C ASN A 71 9.06 39.54 43.07
N HIS A 72 10.25 38.94 42.93
CA HIS A 72 11.36 39.08 43.88
C HIS A 72 11.75 40.55 44.07
N LEU A 73 11.95 41.29 42.98
CA LEU A 73 12.32 42.71 43.00
C LEU A 73 11.24 43.64 43.54
N LEU A 74 9.97 43.26 43.40
CA LEU A 74 8.82 44.02 43.91
C LEU A 74 8.51 43.71 45.37
N SER A 75 8.96 42.56 45.89
CA SER A 75 8.75 42.18 47.28
C SER A 75 9.66 42.97 48.22
N GLY A 76 9.08 43.61 49.23
CA GLY A 76 9.82 44.17 50.37
C GLY A 76 10.02 43.20 51.53
N ASP A 77 9.41 42.00 51.47
CA ASP A 77 9.47 40.97 52.51
C ASP A 77 10.61 39.97 52.21
N PRO A 78 11.62 39.83 53.09
CA PRO A 78 12.72 38.87 52.93
C PRO A 78 12.28 37.41 52.82
N SER A 79 11.20 37.02 53.51
CA SER A 79 10.70 35.64 53.47
C SER A 79 10.13 35.31 52.10
N ARG A 80 9.39 36.24 51.50
CA ARG A 80 8.88 36.11 50.13
C ARG A 80 9.98 36.15 49.09
N GLN A 81 11.01 36.98 49.28
CA GLN A 81 12.19 36.99 48.41
C GLN A 81 12.89 35.63 48.40
N ALA A 82 13.13 35.04 49.58
CA ALA A 82 13.71 33.71 49.69
C ALA A 82 12.87 32.62 49.01
N GLN A 83 11.53 32.74 49.09
CA GLN A 83 10.62 31.83 48.39
C GLN A 83 10.73 31.99 46.86
N PHE A 84 10.72 33.21 46.34
CA PHE A 84 10.90 33.44 44.90
C PHE A 84 12.25 32.92 44.40
N GLU A 85 13.33 33.04 45.18
CA GLU A 85 14.62 32.44 44.82
C GLU A 85 14.56 30.90 44.76
N ALA A 86 13.83 30.27 45.68
CA ALA A 86 13.62 28.82 45.65
C ALA A 86 12.80 28.39 44.42
N ASP A 87 11.71 29.10 44.12
CA ASP A 87 10.87 28.86 42.94
C ASP A 87 11.65 29.08 41.64
N PHE A 88 12.51 30.10 41.60
CA PHE A 88 13.40 30.37 40.48
C PHE A 88 14.38 29.21 40.25
N ARG A 89 15.02 28.70 41.31
CA ARG A 89 15.90 27.53 41.23
C ARG A 89 15.14 26.28 40.75
N ALA A 90 13.92 26.05 41.20
CA ALA A 90 13.09 24.95 40.73
C ALA A 90 12.78 25.09 39.23
N GLY A 91 12.42 26.29 38.76
CA GLY A 91 12.18 26.58 37.34
C GLY A 91 13.42 26.39 36.47
N LYS A 92 14.61 26.75 36.98
CA LYS A 92 15.89 26.50 36.32
C LYS A 92 16.11 24.99 36.10
N THR A 93 15.99 24.19 37.16
CA THR A 93 16.13 22.73 37.09
C THR A 93 15.14 22.11 36.09
N GLU A 94 13.88 22.57 36.11
CA GLU A 94 12.88 22.07 35.16
C GLU A 94 13.21 22.45 33.71
N THR A 95 13.74 23.65 33.48
CA THR A 95 14.18 24.08 32.15
C THR A 95 15.34 23.24 31.64
N GLU A 96 16.33 22.98 32.48
CA GLU A 96 17.46 22.10 32.15
C GLU A 96 16.99 20.67 31.81
N ARG A 97 16.04 20.13 32.59
CA ARG A 97 15.43 18.83 32.33
C ARG A 97 14.70 18.78 30.98
N LEU A 98 13.89 19.80 30.67
CA LEU A 98 13.17 19.89 29.40
C LEU A 98 14.12 20.07 28.21
N LEU A 99 15.19 20.84 28.37
CA LEU A 99 16.22 21.01 27.34
C LEU A 99 17.02 19.72 27.10
N ALA A 100 17.24 18.90 28.13
CA ALA A 100 17.82 17.57 27.98
C ALA A 100 16.86 16.64 27.23
N LEU A 101 15.59 16.58 27.64
CA LEU A 101 14.54 15.81 26.97
C LEU A 101 14.45 16.16 25.48
N TYR A 102 14.44 17.46 25.16
CA TYR A 102 14.39 17.92 23.77
C TYR A 102 15.61 17.46 22.98
N SER A 103 16.80 17.63 23.55
CA SER A 103 18.07 17.24 22.93
C SER A 103 18.14 15.76 22.59
N ASP A 104 17.61 14.92 23.48
CA ASP A 104 17.73 13.47 23.38
C ASP A 104 16.68 12.87 22.45
N GLN A 105 15.47 13.44 22.40
CA GLN A 105 14.33 12.82 21.72
C GLN A 105 13.86 13.55 20.47
N PHE A 106 14.05 14.87 20.37
CA PHE A 106 13.29 15.68 19.41
C PHE A 106 14.13 16.45 18.40
N VAL A 107 15.44 16.54 18.59
CA VAL A 107 16.34 17.21 17.65
C VAL A 107 16.25 16.57 16.28
N SER A 108 15.70 17.31 15.32
CA SER A 108 15.31 16.73 14.03
C SER A 108 16.33 16.97 12.91
N ASP A 109 17.08 18.07 12.97
CA ASP A 109 18.08 18.42 11.96
C ASP A 109 19.22 19.30 12.53
N VAL A 110 20.16 19.66 11.66
CA VAL A 110 21.34 20.47 12.03
C VAL A 110 20.96 21.90 12.45
N GLN A 111 19.94 22.48 11.82
CA GLN A 111 19.48 23.83 12.14
C GLN A 111 18.78 23.86 13.50
N ASP A 112 17.97 22.85 13.79
CA ASP A 112 17.29 22.65 15.07
C ASP A 112 18.30 22.48 16.21
N ARG A 113 19.33 21.64 16.01
CA ARG A 113 20.44 21.50 16.98
C ARG A 113 21.12 22.82 17.28
N ARG A 114 21.43 23.60 16.25
CA ARG A 114 22.07 24.92 16.40
C ARG A 114 21.17 25.89 17.19
N LEU A 115 19.87 25.94 16.88
CA LEU A 115 18.91 26.82 17.56
C LEU A 115 18.73 26.43 19.04
N LEU A 116 18.73 25.12 19.36
CA LEU A 116 18.76 24.62 20.72
C LEU A 116 20.03 25.08 21.48
N GLU A 117 21.20 24.99 20.85
CA GLU A 117 22.47 25.42 21.46
C GLU A 117 22.52 26.94 21.67
N ASP A 118 21.99 27.72 20.73
CA ASP A 118 21.84 29.17 20.84
C ASP A 118 20.89 29.54 22.00
N PHE A 119 19.76 28.84 22.13
CA PHE A 119 18.84 29.00 23.26
C PHE A 119 19.51 28.65 24.59
N ARG A 120 20.22 27.53 24.69
CA ARG A 120 20.94 27.11 25.91
C ARG A 120 21.94 28.17 26.36
N ARG A 121 22.75 28.70 25.42
CA ARG A 121 23.76 29.72 25.72
C ARG A 121 23.13 31.01 26.25
N LEU A 122 22.13 31.54 25.54
CA LEU A 122 21.46 32.78 25.93
C LEU A 122 20.64 32.61 27.22
N GLY A 123 20.03 31.44 27.42
CA GLY A 123 19.27 31.09 28.62
C GLY A 123 20.16 31.02 29.86
N GLN A 124 21.32 30.37 29.75
CA GLN A 124 22.31 30.34 30.81
C GLN A 124 22.78 31.74 31.19
N GLN A 125 23.05 32.60 30.19
CA GLN A 125 23.44 33.98 30.44
C GLN A 125 22.33 34.75 31.19
N TRP A 126 21.07 34.56 30.79
CA TRP A 126 19.94 35.20 31.44
C TRP A 126 19.76 34.72 32.89
N THR A 127 19.90 33.42 33.13
CA THR A 127 19.82 32.84 34.48
C THR A 127 20.91 33.40 35.39
N ASN A 128 22.16 33.51 34.91
CA ASN A 128 23.25 34.09 35.68
C ASN A 128 23.00 35.57 36.03
N ASP A 129 22.49 36.35 35.08
CA ASP A 129 22.15 37.75 35.32
C ASP A 129 20.97 37.91 36.29
N ALA A 130 19.97 37.02 36.20
CA ALA A 130 18.84 37.00 37.12
C ALA A 130 19.28 36.68 38.56
N GLU A 131 20.17 35.70 38.75
CA GLU A 131 20.77 35.38 40.05
C GLU A 131 21.54 36.57 40.63
N LYS A 132 22.33 37.27 39.79
CA LYS A 132 23.02 38.52 40.17
C LYS A 132 22.05 39.63 40.58
N ILE A 133 20.94 39.80 39.86
CA ILE A 133 19.91 40.78 40.17
C ILE A 133 19.24 40.48 41.52
N MET A 134 18.90 39.21 41.78
CA MET A 134 18.32 38.80 43.06
C MET A 134 19.29 39.06 44.22
N GLU A 135 20.59 38.79 44.01
CA GLU A 135 21.64 39.07 45.00
C GLU A 135 21.82 40.58 45.29
N LEU A 136 21.81 41.42 44.24
CA LEU A 136 21.83 42.87 44.41
C LEU A 136 20.61 43.37 45.20
N ASN A 137 19.43 42.80 44.94
CA ASN A 137 18.23 43.16 45.67
C ASN A 137 18.31 42.75 47.15
N ARG A 138 18.78 41.52 47.43
CA ARG A 138 18.97 40.98 48.78
C ARG A 138 19.96 41.78 49.62
N THR A 139 20.99 42.33 48.99
CA THR A 139 22.06 43.12 49.66
C THR A 139 21.71 44.61 49.79
N GLY A 140 20.45 45.00 49.57
CA GLY A 140 19.97 46.38 49.70
C GLY A 140 20.34 47.29 48.52
N ARG A 141 20.95 46.75 47.46
CA ARG A 141 21.37 47.47 46.25
C ARG A 141 20.25 47.48 45.19
N ALA A 142 19.02 47.77 45.61
CA ALA A 142 17.82 47.66 44.76
C ALA A 142 17.86 48.58 43.53
N ASN A 143 18.49 49.75 43.61
CA ASN A 143 18.63 50.65 42.46
C ASN A 143 19.54 50.06 41.37
N GLU A 144 20.61 49.37 41.75
CA GLU A 144 21.50 48.69 40.82
C GLU A 144 20.84 47.47 40.20
N ALA A 145 20.08 46.71 41.00
CA ALA A 145 19.26 45.60 40.52
C ALA A 145 18.25 46.05 39.44
N ARG A 146 17.55 47.18 39.67
CA ARG A 146 16.62 47.77 38.70
C ARG A 146 17.32 48.29 37.45
N ALA A 147 18.48 48.93 37.59
CA ALA A 147 19.26 49.39 36.44
C ALA A 147 19.75 48.21 35.57
N TRP A 148 20.21 47.12 36.19
CA TRP A 148 20.62 45.91 35.46
C TRP A 148 19.44 45.24 34.75
N LEU A 149 18.28 45.17 35.41
CA LEU A 149 17.05 44.66 34.79
C LEU A 149 16.63 45.50 33.57
N ALA A 150 16.60 46.83 33.72
CA ALA A 150 16.08 47.74 32.70
C ALA A 150 17.02 47.87 31.47
N GLY A 151 18.32 47.69 31.64
CA GLY A 151 19.30 47.73 30.56
C GLY A 151 19.77 46.33 30.14
N PRO A 152 20.92 45.85 30.66
CA PRO A 152 21.56 44.60 30.22
C PRO A 152 20.63 43.40 30.08
N LEU A 153 19.80 43.12 31.09
CA LEU A 153 18.92 41.96 31.07
C LEU A 153 17.78 42.10 30.04
N THR A 154 17.32 43.32 29.79
CA THR A 154 16.27 43.59 28.78
C THR A 154 16.81 43.38 27.37
N GLU A 155 18.02 43.86 27.06
CA GLU A 155 18.68 43.62 25.78
C GLU A 155 18.92 42.12 25.53
N LEU A 156 19.41 41.41 26.55
CA LEU A 156 19.56 39.95 26.47
C LEU A 156 18.22 39.24 26.24
N ALA A 157 17.16 39.68 26.93
CA ALA A 157 15.82 39.10 26.76
C ALA A 157 15.24 39.33 25.34
N LEU A 158 15.59 40.43 24.67
CA LEU A 158 15.20 40.66 23.27
C LEU A 158 15.89 39.67 22.33
N HIS A 159 17.20 39.47 22.49
CA HIS A 159 17.95 38.46 21.72
C HIS A 159 17.45 37.04 22.00
N PHE A 160 17.19 36.73 23.27
CA PHE A 160 16.64 35.45 23.67
C PHE A 160 15.27 35.20 23.00
N ARG A 161 14.35 36.16 23.07
CA ARG A 161 13.02 36.06 22.42
C ARG A 161 13.14 35.84 20.92
N LYS A 162 14.06 36.55 20.25
CA LYS A 162 14.31 36.35 18.81
C LYS A 162 14.76 34.91 18.53
N SER A 163 15.73 34.40 19.30
CA SER A 163 16.22 33.02 19.18
C SER A 163 15.11 31.99 19.40
N THR A 164 14.28 32.17 20.43
CA THR A 164 13.13 31.29 20.71
C THR A 164 12.13 31.31 19.58
N ASN A 165 11.79 32.48 19.04
CA ASN A 165 10.87 32.59 17.90
C ASN A 165 11.42 31.89 16.65
N GLU A 166 12.72 32.06 16.36
CA GLU A 166 13.36 31.38 15.23
C GLU A 166 13.34 29.85 15.41
N TRP A 167 13.57 29.37 16.63
CA TRP A 167 13.51 27.95 16.99
C TRP A 167 12.10 27.36 16.87
N THR A 168 11.09 28.06 17.40
CA THR A 168 9.68 27.67 17.28
C THR A 168 9.23 27.65 15.84
N SER A 169 9.46 28.72 15.08
CA SER A 169 9.04 28.78 13.68
C SER A 169 9.79 27.77 12.80
N HIS A 170 11.02 27.38 13.15
CA HIS A 170 11.71 26.28 12.48
C HIS A 170 10.97 24.95 12.67
N ASN A 171 10.68 24.60 13.92
CA ASN A 171 9.97 23.37 14.25
C ASN A 171 8.54 23.34 13.71
N GLU A 172 7.82 24.46 13.71
CA GLU A 172 6.50 24.58 13.07
C GLU A 172 6.54 24.31 11.57
N ARG A 173 7.53 24.89 10.87
CA ARG A 173 7.74 24.63 9.43
C ARG A 173 8.10 23.19 9.18
N LEU A 174 8.94 22.59 10.03
CA LEU A 174 9.33 21.19 9.89
C LEU A 174 8.14 20.25 10.10
N ALA A 175 7.34 20.47 11.14
CA ALA A 175 6.11 19.74 11.42
C ALA A 175 5.12 19.85 10.27
N THR A 176 4.91 21.07 9.73
CA THR A 176 3.98 21.32 8.63
C THR A 176 4.43 20.64 7.34
N ARG A 177 5.71 20.75 6.96
CA ARG A 177 6.24 20.12 5.74
C ARG A 177 6.19 18.60 5.83
N THR A 178 6.61 18.04 6.97
CA THR A 178 6.58 16.60 7.20
C THR A 178 5.15 16.06 7.20
N GLY A 179 4.21 16.79 7.84
CA GLY A 179 2.79 16.47 7.81
C GLY A 179 2.21 16.47 6.38
N ALA A 180 2.52 17.51 5.59
CA ALA A 180 2.11 17.56 4.19
C ALA A 180 2.69 16.40 3.36
N ALA A 181 3.96 16.04 3.60
CA ALA A 181 4.61 14.92 2.92
C ALA A 181 3.96 13.56 3.25
N VAL A 182 3.42 13.38 4.46
CA VAL A 182 2.61 12.18 4.81
C VAL A 182 1.33 12.14 3.99
N VAL A 183 0.59 13.25 3.89
CA VAL A 183 -0.65 13.33 3.09
C VAL A 183 -0.34 13.03 1.62
N THR A 184 0.71 13.62 1.06
CA THR A 184 1.13 13.32 -0.32
C THR A 184 1.51 11.85 -0.50
N ALA A 185 2.21 11.24 0.47
CA ALA A 185 2.57 9.81 0.40
C ALA A 185 1.34 8.90 0.46
N ILE A 186 0.30 9.27 1.22
CA ILE A 186 -0.99 8.57 1.25
C ILE A 186 -1.65 8.62 -0.13
N GLU A 187 -1.77 9.80 -0.73
CA GLU A 187 -2.38 9.96 -2.05
C GLU A 187 -1.61 9.20 -3.14
N GLN A 188 -0.28 9.29 -3.14
CA GLN A 188 0.56 8.50 -4.05
C GLN A 188 0.38 6.99 -3.85
N SER A 189 0.26 6.53 -2.61
CA SER A 189 0.03 5.12 -2.30
C SER A 189 -1.34 4.66 -2.79
N ARG A 190 -2.39 5.48 -2.61
CA ARG A 190 -3.73 5.20 -3.14
C ARG A 190 -3.71 5.04 -4.64
N THR A 191 -3.11 5.98 -5.37
CA THR A 191 -2.97 5.87 -6.83
C THR A 191 -2.20 4.62 -7.22
N SER A 192 -1.07 4.34 -6.56
CA SER A 192 -0.24 3.17 -6.86
C SER A 192 -0.97 1.84 -6.61
N ILE A 193 -1.71 1.73 -5.50
CA ILE A 193 -2.52 0.55 -5.18
C ILE A 193 -3.66 0.39 -6.20
N ALA A 194 -4.34 1.49 -6.55
CA ALA A 194 -5.41 1.46 -7.55
C ALA A 194 -4.88 1.02 -8.93
N THR A 195 -3.72 1.53 -9.35
CA THR A 195 -3.06 1.11 -10.60
C THR A 195 -2.63 -0.36 -10.55
N ALA A 196 -2.03 -0.81 -9.45
CA ALA A 196 -1.64 -2.21 -9.27
C ALA A 196 -2.85 -3.15 -9.30
N ALA A 197 -3.95 -2.76 -8.64
CA ALA A 197 -5.21 -3.51 -8.68
C ALA A 197 -5.82 -3.53 -10.08
N ALA A 198 -5.83 -2.41 -10.81
CA ALA A 198 -6.31 -2.36 -12.19
C ALA A 198 -5.48 -3.25 -13.13
N VAL A 199 -4.16 -3.26 -12.99
CA VAL A 199 -3.27 -4.15 -13.74
C VAL A 199 -3.54 -5.62 -13.39
N ALA A 200 -3.68 -5.95 -12.11
CA ALA A 200 -4.00 -7.31 -11.68
C ALA A 200 -5.36 -7.79 -12.25
N LEU A 201 -6.37 -6.93 -12.26
CA LEU A 201 -7.68 -7.20 -12.87
C LEU A 201 -7.58 -7.39 -14.39
N ALA A 202 -6.83 -6.53 -15.09
CA ALA A 202 -6.62 -6.65 -16.52
C ALA A 202 -5.91 -7.96 -16.89
N LEU A 203 -4.91 -8.36 -16.11
CA LEU A 203 -4.22 -9.64 -16.27
C LEU A 203 -5.14 -10.83 -15.99
N ALA A 204 -5.96 -10.77 -14.94
CA ALA A 204 -6.95 -11.80 -14.65
C ALA A 204 -7.98 -11.95 -15.77
N ALA A 205 -8.50 -10.82 -16.30
CA ALA A 205 -9.42 -10.81 -17.43
C ALA A 205 -8.77 -11.39 -18.70
N LEU A 206 -7.52 -11.02 -19.00
CA LEU A 206 -6.76 -11.56 -20.12
C LEU A 206 -6.57 -13.07 -20.00
N LEU A 207 -6.21 -13.58 -18.83
CA LEU A 207 -6.06 -15.01 -18.58
C LEU A 207 -7.39 -15.76 -18.70
N GLY A 208 -8.48 -15.18 -18.18
CA GLY A 208 -9.83 -15.72 -18.34
C GLY A 208 -10.22 -15.81 -19.82
N PHE A 209 -9.97 -14.75 -20.59
CA PHE A 209 -10.23 -14.72 -22.03
C PHE A 209 -9.39 -15.75 -22.80
N LEU A 210 -8.09 -15.85 -22.53
CA LEU A 210 -7.21 -16.84 -23.17
C LEU A 210 -7.67 -18.27 -22.88
N THR A 211 -8.18 -18.51 -21.68
CA THR A 211 -8.67 -19.83 -21.25
C THR A 211 -9.97 -20.18 -21.92
N TYR A 212 -10.90 -19.22 -21.97
CA TYR A 212 -12.12 -19.39 -22.75
C TYR A 212 -11.80 -19.75 -24.20
N ARG A 213 -10.89 -19.00 -24.85
CA ARG A 213 -10.54 -19.20 -26.26
C ARG A 213 -9.76 -20.49 -26.53
N ARG A 214 -8.86 -20.92 -25.63
CA ARG A 214 -7.96 -22.08 -25.87
C ARG A 214 -8.44 -23.40 -25.27
N ILE A 215 -9.38 -23.38 -24.32
CA ILE A 215 -9.85 -24.59 -23.64
C ILE A 215 -11.36 -24.73 -23.80
N VAL A 216 -12.13 -23.76 -23.31
CA VAL A 216 -13.60 -23.87 -23.24
C VAL A 216 -14.24 -23.91 -24.62
N HIS A 217 -13.86 -22.98 -25.51
CA HIS A 217 -14.43 -22.89 -26.86
C HIS A 217 -14.14 -24.16 -27.70
N PRO A 218 -12.89 -24.67 -27.78
CA PRO A 218 -12.65 -25.92 -28.49
C PRO A 218 -13.36 -27.14 -27.89
N LEU A 219 -13.45 -27.24 -26.56
CA LEU A 219 -14.16 -28.33 -25.91
C LEU A 219 -15.64 -28.35 -26.27
N HIS A 220 -16.33 -27.19 -26.24
CA HIS A 220 -17.72 -27.11 -26.69
C HIS A 220 -17.89 -27.49 -28.17
N GLY A 221 -16.97 -27.07 -29.04
CA GLY A 221 -17.03 -27.45 -30.45
C GLY A 221 -16.81 -28.95 -30.70
N LEU A 222 -15.93 -29.58 -29.92
CA LEU A 222 -15.73 -31.04 -29.96
C LEU A 222 -16.93 -31.81 -29.38
N GLN A 223 -17.52 -31.32 -28.28
CA GLN A 223 -18.75 -31.89 -27.73
C GLN A 223 -19.87 -31.87 -28.78
N GLY A 224 -20.11 -30.72 -29.42
CA GLY A 224 -21.13 -30.61 -30.47
C GLY A 224 -20.85 -31.49 -31.69
N ALA A 225 -19.57 -31.73 -32.03
CA ALA A 225 -19.22 -32.68 -33.09
C ALA A 225 -19.58 -34.12 -32.73
N VAL A 226 -19.33 -34.54 -31.48
CA VAL A 226 -19.72 -35.87 -30.98
C VAL A 226 -21.23 -36.03 -30.97
N GLU A 227 -21.98 -35.02 -30.51
CA GLU A 227 -23.45 -35.04 -30.50
C GLU A 227 -24.04 -35.21 -31.90
N ARG A 228 -23.52 -34.50 -32.90
CA ARG A 228 -23.93 -34.65 -34.31
C ARG A 228 -23.64 -36.04 -34.87
N ILE A 229 -22.44 -36.57 -34.63
CA ILE A 229 -22.07 -37.93 -35.05
C ILE A 229 -23.02 -38.96 -34.43
N ALA A 230 -23.40 -38.79 -33.15
CA ALA A 230 -24.34 -39.68 -32.48
C ALA A 230 -25.77 -39.59 -33.06
N GLN A 231 -26.14 -38.47 -33.68
CA GLN A 231 -27.40 -38.27 -34.38
C GLN A 231 -27.38 -38.75 -35.84
N GLY A 232 -26.25 -39.24 -36.33
CA GLY A 232 -26.08 -39.68 -37.73
C GLY A 232 -25.71 -38.55 -38.71
N GLU A 233 -25.38 -37.37 -38.21
CA GLU A 233 -24.97 -36.23 -39.05
C GLU A 233 -23.46 -36.26 -39.31
N PHE A 234 -23.05 -36.83 -40.46
CA PHE A 234 -21.63 -37.07 -40.79
C PHE A 234 -21.04 -36.12 -41.83
N ASP A 235 -21.83 -35.21 -42.38
CA ASP A 235 -21.44 -34.23 -43.40
C ASP A 235 -20.51 -33.13 -42.85
N GLN A 236 -20.62 -32.79 -41.56
CA GLN A 236 -19.78 -31.74 -40.97
C GLN A 236 -18.40 -32.23 -40.51
N PRO A 237 -17.30 -31.49 -40.77
CA PRO A 237 -15.97 -31.86 -40.31
C PRO A 237 -15.84 -31.73 -38.78
N VAL A 238 -14.95 -32.53 -38.19
CA VAL A 238 -14.57 -32.37 -36.78
C VAL A 238 -13.70 -31.12 -36.66
N PRO A 239 -14.03 -30.15 -35.77
CA PRO A 239 -13.26 -28.92 -35.64
C PRO A 239 -11.94 -29.14 -34.88
N PHE A 240 -10.98 -28.21 -34.98
CA PHE A 240 -9.72 -28.17 -34.22
C PHE A 240 -8.73 -29.33 -34.43
N VAL A 241 -8.92 -30.17 -35.46
CA VAL A 241 -8.03 -31.31 -35.80
C VAL A 241 -6.57 -30.89 -36.04
N GLN A 242 -6.35 -29.67 -36.51
CA GLN A 242 -5.03 -29.09 -36.75
C GLN A 242 -4.32 -28.60 -35.48
N ALA A 243 -4.99 -28.56 -34.32
CA ALA A 243 -4.34 -28.13 -33.09
C ALA A 243 -3.22 -29.12 -32.69
N SER A 244 -2.10 -28.58 -32.23
CA SER A 244 -0.89 -29.34 -31.89
C SER A 244 -0.83 -29.79 -30.42
N ASP A 245 -1.90 -29.58 -29.66
CA ASP A 245 -2.00 -29.89 -28.23
C ASP A 245 -3.01 -31.01 -27.96
N GLU A 246 -3.33 -31.25 -26.68
CA GLU A 246 -4.24 -32.33 -26.26
C GLU A 246 -5.65 -32.15 -26.84
N ILE A 247 -6.08 -30.92 -27.08
CA ILE A 247 -7.37 -30.63 -27.73
C ILE A 247 -7.34 -31.15 -29.17
N GLY A 248 -6.27 -30.89 -29.91
CA GLY A 248 -6.13 -31.41 -31.27
C GLY A 248 -5.93 -32.92 -31.32
N ALA A 249 -5.26 -33.49 -30.31
CA ALA A 249 -5.16 -34.95 -30.17
C ALA A 249 -6.54 -35.58 -29.98
N LEU A 250 -7.37 -35.00 -29.11
CA LEU A 250 -8.77 -35.43 -28.92
C LEU A 250 -9.59 -35.27 -30.21
N ALA A 251 -9.46 -34.13 -30.90
CA ALA A 251 -10.13 -33.86 -32.16
C ALA A 251 -9.80 -34.90 -33.24
N ARG A 252 -8.52 -35.28 -33.37
CA ARG A 252 -8.08 -36.35 -34.29
C ARG A 252 -8.71 -37.70 -33.92
N SER A 253 -8.74 -38.05 -32.64
CA SER A 253 -9.41 -39.28 -32.19
C SER A 253 -10.90 -39.29 -32.50
N ILE A 254 -11.60 -38.15 -32.32
CA ILE A 254 -13.01 -38.00 -32.71
C ILE A 254 -13.18 -38.13 -34.23
N SER A 255 -12.25 -37.62 -35.03
CA SER A 255 -12.27 -37.79 -36.49
C SER A 255 -12.19 -39.26 -36.92
N VAL A 256 -11.31 -40.04 -36.27
CA VAL A 256 -11.22 -41.49 -36.53
C VAL A 256 -12.52 -42.21 -36.14
N LEU A 257 -13.13 -41.83 -35.01
CA LEU A 257 -14.42 -42.39 -34.59
C LEU A 257 -15.55 -42.02 -35.56
N LYS A 258 -15.56 -40.80 -36.10
CA LYS A 258 -16.49 -40.37 -37.13
C LYS A 258 -16.37 -41.25 -38.37
N GLU A 259 -15.16 -41.46 -38.89
CA GLU A 259 -14.93 -42.29 -40.08
C GLU A 259 -15.41 -43.73 -39.88
N ALA A 260 -15.18 -44.30 -38.69
CA ALA A 260 -15.70 -45.60 -38.32
C ALA A 260 -17.23 -45.63 -38.27
N ALA A 261 -17.87 -44.59 -37.71
CA ALA A 261 -19.33 -44.48 -37.64
C ALA A 261 -19.97 -44.37 -39.04
N VAL A 262 -19.38 -43.56 -39.94
CA VAL A 262 -19.81 -43.47 -41.35
C VAL A 262 -19.77 -44.84 -42.01
N THR A 263 -18.65 -45.56 -41.86
CA THR A 263 -18.49 -46.90 -42.44
C THR A 263 -19.54 -47.88 -41.91
N MET A 264 -19.87 -47.81 -40.62
CA MET A 264 -20.91 -48.66 -40.02
C MET A 264 -22.32 -48.31 -40.52
N ASP A 265 -22.63 -47.04 -40.69
CA ASP A 265 -23.92 -46.60 -41.23
C ASP A 265 -24.08 -47.00 -42.70
N ASP A 266 -23.06 -46.81 -43.53
CA ASP A 266 -23.02 -47.27 -44.91
C ASP A 266 -23.24 -48.79 -44.99
N GLN A 267 -22.56 -49.56 -44.14
CA GLN A 267 -22.76 -51.01 -44.06
C GLN A 267 -24.18 -51.37 -43.63
N ARG A 268 -24.77 -50.61 -42.70
CA ARG A 268 -26.14 -50.84 -42.23
C ARG A 268 -27.16 -50.55 -43.34
N TRP A 269 -26.95 -49.48 -44.10
CA TRP A 269 -27.75 -49.13 -45.27
C TRP A 269 -27.66 -50.21 -46.35
N VAL A 270 -26.44 -50.66 -46.71
CA VAL A 270 -26.25 -51.74 -47.70
C VAL A 270 -26.95 -53.03 -47.25
N LYS A 271 -26.78 -53.44 -45.99
CA LYS A 271 -27.43 -54.65 -45.45
C LYS A 271 -28.95 -54.55 -45.44
N ALA A 272 -29.50 -53.39 -45.07
CA ALA A 272 -30.95 -53.16 -45.07
C ALA A 272 -31.56 -53.22 -46.48
N ASN A 273 -30.89 -52.62 -47.47
CA ASN A 273 -31.34 -52.67 -48.87
C ASN A 273 -31.20 -54.08 -49.45
N ALA A 274 -30.08 -54.77 -49.19
CA ALA A 274 -29.90 -56.15 -49.62
C ALA A 274 -30.96 -57.10 -49.04
N ALA A 275 -31.30 -56.95 -47.75
CA ALA A 275 -32.35 -57.73 -47.12
C ALA A 275 -33.74 -57.42 -47.72
N THR A 276 -34.03 -56.15 -48.01
CA THR A 276 -35.27 -55.73 -48.67
C THR A 276 -35.38 -56.32 -50.08
N LEU A 277 -34.33 -56.19 -50.89
CA LEU A 277 -34.26 -56.71 -52.25
C LEU A 277 -34.41 -58.24 -52.25
N SER A 278 -33.64 -58.94 -51.41
CA SER A 278 -33.73 -60.40 -51.27
C SER A 278 -35.13 -60.86 -50.84
N GLY A 279 -35.75 -60.15 -49.90
CA GLY A 279 -37.11 -60.46 -49.45
C GLY A 279 -38.20 -60.14 -50.49
N GLY A 280 -37.97 -59.18 -51.39
CA GLY A 280 -38.83 -58.90 -52.54
C GLY A 280 -38.71 -59.98 -53.61
N LEU A 281 -37.47 -60.35 -53.97
CA LEU A 281 -37.17 -61.40 -54.93
C LEU A 281 -37.72 -62.77 -54.51
N GLN A 282 -37.66 -63.11 -53.21
CA GLN A 282 -38.19 -64.38 -52.69
C GLN A 282 -39.73 -64.46 -52.65
N ARG A 283 -40.43 -63.32 -52.69
CA ARG A 283 -41.90 -63.24 -52.71
C ARG A 283 -42.49 -63.14 -54.12
N ALA A 284 -41.65 -63.03 -55.14
CA ALA A 284 -42.11 -62.98 -56.52
C ALA A 284 -42.57 -64.38 -56.95
N ASP A 285 -43.87 -64.53 -57.25
CA ASP A 285 -44.46 -65.79 -57.69
C ASP A 285 -44.33 -65.97 -59.21
N THR A 286 -43.90 -64.93 -59.94
CA THR A 286 -43.75 -64.93 -61.40
C THR A 286 -42.41 -64.34 -61.87
N LEU A 287 -41.94 -64.78 -63.04
CA LEU A 287 -40.69 -64.30 -63.64
C LEU A 287 -40.71 -62.78 -63.92
N ALA A 288 -41.89 -62.24 -64.24
CA ALA A 288 -42.09 -60.82 -64.49
C ALA A 288 -41.95 -59.99 -63.20
N GLU A 289 -42.55 -60.44 -62.09
CA GLU A 289 -42.45 -59.79 -60.77
C GLU A 289 -41.03 -59.87 -60.20
N PHE A 290 -40.32 -60.96 -60.44
CA PHE A 290 -38.91 -61.12 -60.08
C PHE A 290 -38.04 -60.10 -60.82
N GLY A 291 -38.23 -59.99 -62.14
CA GLY A 291 -37.49 -59.03 -62.97
C GLY A 291 -37.77 -57.57 -62.59
N GLN A 292 -39.01 -57.23 -62.22
CA GLN A 292 -39.33 -55.89 -61.70
C GLN A 292 -38.70 -55.62 -60.34
N SER A 293 -38.75 -56.58 -59.40
CA SER A 293 -38.16 -56.42 -58.05
C SER A 293 -36.63 -56.38 -58.03
N LEU A 294 -35.95 -56.87 -59.08
CA LEU A 294 -34.49 -56.85 -59.20
C LEU A 294 -33.95 -55.47 -59.65
N VAL A 295 -34.75 -54.74 -60.43
CA VAL A 295 -34.32 -53.51 -61.13
C VAL A 295 -34.89 -52.24 -60.48
N SER A 296 -35.85 -52.38 -59.55
CA SER A 296 -36.38 -51.29 -58.70
C SER A 296 -35.48 -50.99 -57.51
#